data_AF-A0A5E6VN66-F1
#
_entry.id   AF-A0A5E6VN66-F1
#
_cell.length_a   1.000
_cell.length_b   1.000
_cell.length_c   1.000
_cell.angle_alpha   90.00
_cell.angle_beta   90.00
_cell.angle_gamma   90.00
#
_symmetry.space_group_name_H-M   'P 1'
#
loop_
_entity.id
_entity.type
_entity.pdbx_description
1 polymer ?
#
loop_
_entity_poly.entity_id
_entity_poly.type
_entity_poly.pdbx_seq_one_letter_code
_entity_poly.pdbx_strand_id
1 'polypeptide(L)'
;MFDDQIGISRIEVKLDATRSGQHKVLYANGRMQVRVLVLLHGIDNNGDGASLYGHPALPSLRLIAYNGARPLEGDWSVSQQENRYAHEMSGGATRLTEVPRTTYNRISDDSDPVQIFQFWVSASRPGIMEVAAEIFMDGVVLRSNGIGFDSSVTLEAIPPKRYNQNSFSLHKYGPLTERVYEERIQYFHLGLHADGRQINLLDWYSNDIALDPYDAEDAVMVYSSGTINLNSGGGRSFYGYLAPIYGRSASVNTPLGYITFPIKMCRGY
;
A
#
# COMPACT_ATOMS: atom_id res chain seq x y z
N MET A 1 29.23 -35.09 17.22
CA MET A 1 28.67 -34.13 16.25
C MET A 1 27.41 -33.65 16.93
N PHE A 2 27.50 -32.53 17.64
CA PHE A 2 26.32 -31.95 18.29
C PHE A 2 25.51 -31.34 17.15
N ASP A 3 24.29 -31.82 16.92
CA ASP A 3 23.31 -31.06 16.17
C ASP A 3 23.11 -29.78 16.98
N ASP A 4 23.58 -28.66 16.47
CA ASP A 4 23.36 -27.35 17.09
C ASP A 4 21.85 -27.07 16.98
N GLN A 5 21.13 -27.44 18.03
CA GLN A 5 19.72 -27.11 18.17
C GLN A 5 19.63 -25.62 18.45
N ILE A 6 19.12 -24.89 17.46
CA ILE A 6 18.86 -23.47 17.58
C ILE A 6 17.50 -23.32 18.24
N GLY A 7 17.37 -22.39 19.19
CA GLY A 7 16.13 -22.02 19.87
C GLY A 7 15.77 -20.56 19.64
N ILE A 8 14.58 -20.15 20.09
CA ILE A 8 14.18 -18.73 20.14
C ILE A 8 14.11 -18.29 21.59
N SER A 9 14.93 -17.31 21.95
CA SER A 9 14.97 -16.73 23.29
C SER A 9 13.97 -15.60 23.47
N ARG A 10 13.58 -14.90 22.39
CA ARG A 10 12.64 -13.77 22.43
C ARG A 10 11.99 -13.48 21.08
N ILE A 11 10.72 -13.10 21.14
CA ILE A 11 9.96 -12.55 20.00
C ILE A 11 9.53 -11.13 20.37
N GLU A 12 9.98 -10.13 19.62
CA GLU A 12 9.54 -8.74 19.77
C GLU A 12 8.70 -8.30 18.57
N VAL A 13 7.65 -7.52 18.83
CA VAL A 13 6.85 -6.85 17.81
C VAL A 13 7.00 -5.34 17.99
N LYS A 14 7.38 -4.64 16.92
CA LYS A 14 7.67 -3.21 16.94
C LYS A 14 7.08 -2.49 15.72
N LEU A 15 6.86 -1.19 15.88
CA LEU A 15 6.61 -0.29 14.76
C LEU A 15 7.93 0.30 14.26
N ASP A 16 7.97 0.69 12.98
CA ASP A 16 9.14 1.32 12.33
C ASP A 16 9.48 2.73 12.89
N ALA A 17 8.65 3.26 13.80
CA ALA A 17 8.86 4.57 14.40
C ALA A 17 9.93 4.52 15.51
N THR A 18 10.98 5.31 15.36
CA THR A 18 12.13 5.47 16.29
C THR A 18 11.78 6.01 17.68
N ARG A 19 10.52 6.32 17.98
CA ARG A 19 10.08 6.82 19.28
C ARG A 19 8.89 6.02 19.78
N SER A 20 9.17 5.04 20.64
CA SER A 20 8.38 4.47 21.76
C SER A 20 6.85 4.32 21.66
N GLY A 21 6.22 4.63 20.54
CA GLY A 21 4.81 4.43 20.31
C GLY A 21 4.61 2.99 19.92
N GLN A 22 4.08 2.18 20.84
CA GLN A 22 3.42 0.93 20.50
C GLN A 22 2.06 1.20 19.81
N HIS A 23 1.74 2.43 19.42
CA HIS A 23 0.47 2.82 18.82
C HIS A 23 0.70 3.54 17.49
N LYS A 24 -0.04 3.16 16.45
CA LYS A 24 -0.06 3.86 15.16
C LYS A 24 -1.47 3.89 14.57
N VAL A 25 -1.80 5.02 13.96
CA VAL A 25 -3.10 5.27 13.32
C VAL A 25 -3.00 5.07 11.81
N LEU A 26 -4.02 4.49 11.20
CA LEU A 26 -4.19 4.33 9.76
C LEU A 26 -5.62 4.61 9.31
N TYR A 27 -5.82 4.91 8.03
CA TYR A 27 -7.15 4.96 7.43
C TYR A 27 -7.67 3.54 7.13
N ALA A 28 -8.91 3.28 7.53
CA ALA A 28 -9.67 2.08 7.21
C ALA A 28 -10.18 2.07 5.75
N ASN A 29 -9.26 2.09 4.78
CA ASN A 29 -9.55 2.12 3.34
C ASN A 29 -9.04 0.88 2.59
N GLY A 30 -8.50 -0.11 3.30
CA GLY A 30 -7.89 -1.33 2.77
C GLY A 30 -6.54 -1.12 2.08
N ARG A 31 -6.08 0.12 1.96
CA ARG A 31 -4.94 0.54 1.13
C ARG A 31 -3.79 1.10 1.93
N MET A 32 -4.08 1.97 2.90
CA MET A 32 -3.06 2.46 3.80
C MET A 32 -2.52 1.30 4.62
N GLN A 33 -1.21 1.11 4.58
CA GLN A 33 -0.53 0.08 5.36
C GLN A 33 0.35 0.69 6.44
N VAL A 34 0.50 -0.04 7.54
CA VAL A 34 1.47 0.22 8.60
C VAL A 34 2.51 -0.90 8.59
N ARG A 35 3.79 -0.52 8.60
CA ARG A 35 4.90 -1.46 8.74
C ARG A 35 5.03 -1.92 10.18
N VAL A 36 4.94 -3.23 10.38
CA VAL A 36 5.14 -3.94 11.66
C VAL A 36 6.37 -4.82 11.51
N LEU A 37 7.29 -4.70 12.46
CA LEU A 37 8.52 -5.48 12.51
C LEU A 37 8.39 -6.58 13.56
N VAL A 38 8.83 -7.79 13.22
CA VAL A 38 8.97 -8.90 14.15
C VAL A 38 10.44 -9.27 14.25
N LEU A 39 10.98 -9.24 15.46
CA LEU A 39 12.37 -9.57 15.75
C LEU A 39 12.40 -10.92 16.45
N LEU A 40 13.09 -11.89 15.86
CA LEU A 40 13.33 -13.20 16.44
C LEU A 40 14.77 -13.27 16.94
N HIS A 41 14.94 -13.41 18.26
CA HIS A 41 16.25 -13.59 18.88
C HIS A 41 16.56 -15.08 18.94
N GLY A 42 17.45 -15.55 18.07
CA GLY A 42 17.90 -16.94 18.07
C GLY A 42 19.00 -17.16 19.10
N ILE A 43 19.03 -18.36 19.69
CA ILE A 43 20.08 -18.81 20.60
C ILE A 43 20.53 -20.23 20.25
N ASP A 44 21.78 -20.56 20.48
CA ASP A 44 22.28 -21.93 20.40
C ASP A 44 22.09 -22.68 21.74
N ASN A 45 22.60 -23.91 21.80
CA ASN A 45 22.59 -24.75 23.01
C ASN A 45 23.37 -24.16 24.20
N ASN A 46 24.30 -23.24 23.96
CA ASN A 46 25.09 -22.55 24.99
C ASN A 46 24.40 -21.28 25.49
N GLY A 47 23.30 -20.87 24.85
CA GLY A 47 22.62 -19.61 25.09
C GLY A 47 23.25 -18.41 24.37
N ASP A 48 24.22 -18.66 23.48
CA ASP A 48 24.84 -17.63 22.66
C ASP A 48 23.93 -17.27 21.49
N GLY A 49 23.99 -16.02 21.04
CA GLY A 49 23.16 -15.55 19.92
C GLY A 49 23.46 -16.32 18.63
N ALA A 50 22.43 -16.91 18.04
CA ALA A 50 22.54 -17.71 16.82
C ALA A 50 21.54 -17.25 15.76
N SER A 51 21.96 -17.23 14.49
CA SER A 51 21.07 -16.87 13.39
C SER A 51 20.04 -17.99 13.13
N LEU A 52 18.77 -17.60 12.94
CA LEU A 52 17.71 -18.51 12.50
C LEU A 52 17.64 -18.62 10.97
N TYR A 53 18.59 -18.04 10.23
CA TYR A 53 18.54 -18.05 8.77
C TYR A 53 18.51 -19.48 8.21
N GLY A 54 17.60 -19.72 7.26
CA GLY A 54 17.38 -21.05 6.68
C GLY A 54 16.61 -22.03 7.57
N HIS A 55 16.25 -21.65 8.80
CA HIS A 55 15.53 -22.53 9.71
C HIS A 55 14.11 -22.84 9.20
N PRO A 56 13.64 -24.11 9.22
CA PRO A 56 12.35 -24.53 8.67
C PRO A 56 11.13 -23.94 9.40
N ALA A 57 11.32 -23.37 10.59
CA ALA A 57 10.26 -22.67 11.32
C ALA A 57 9.91 -21.30 10.70
N LEU A 58 10.85 -20.63 10.02
CA LEU A 58 10.65 -19.25 9.55
C LEU A 58 9.42 -19.04 8.65
N PRO A 59 9.08 -19.94 7.71
CA PRO A 59 7.86 -19.80 6.91
C PRO A 59 6.56 -19.83 7.72
N SER A 60 6.58 -20.35 8.95
CA SER A 60 5.40 -20.35 9.84
C SER A 60 5.18 -19.04 10.59
N LEU A 61 6.16 -18.12 10.54
CA LEU A 61 6.07 -16.83 11.22
C LEU A 61 4.90 -16.02 10.67
N ARG A 62 3.99 -15.61 11.55
CA ARG A 62 2.85 -14.78 11.19
C ARG A 62 2.47 -13.80 12.29
N LEU A 63 1.77 -12.75 11.90
CA LEU A 63 1.12 -11.85 12.83
C LEU A 63 -0.23 -12.42 13.28
N ILE A 64 -0.58 -12.15 14.54
CA ILE A 64 -1.82 -12.57 15.18
C ILE A 64 -2.45 -11.42 15.96
N ALA A 65 -3.75 -11.49 16.22
CA ALA A 65 -4.36 -10.67 17.26
C ALA A 65 -3.82 -11.11 18.63
N TYR A 66 -3.42 -10.13 19.45
CA TYR A 66 -2.95 -10.37 20.81
C TYR A 66 -3.96 -11.22 21.60
N ASN A 67 -5.20 -10.75 21.65
CA ASN A 67 -6.27 -11.49 22.34
C ASN A 67 -6.79 -12.64 21.47
N GLY A 68 -6.59 -13.87 21.96
CA GLY A 68 -7.10 -15.10 21.35
C GLY A 68 -6.23 -15.72 20.26
N ALA A 69 -5.06 -15.12 19.95
CA ALA A 69 -4.06 -15.66 19.03
C ALA A 69 -4.61 -16.08 17.66
N ARG A 70 -5.64 -15.37 17.18
CA ARG A 70 -6.20 -15.60 15.84
C ARG A 70 -5.34 -14.88 14.78
N PRO A 71 -5.22 -15.44 13.57
CA PRO A 71 -4.66 -14.70 12.44
C PRO A 71 -5.38 -13.36 12.21
N LEU A 72 -4.65 -12.39 11.69
CA LEU A 72 -5.20 -11.10 11.26
C LEU A 72 -5.90 -11.26 9.91
N GLU A 73 -7.21 -11.50 9.97
CA GLU A 73 -8.06 -11.75 8.81
C GLU A 73 -9.38 -10.95 8.88
N GLY A 74 -10.12 -10.92 7.77
CA GLY A 74 -11.40 -10.21 7.65
C GLY A 74 -11.21 -8.71 7.46
N ASP A 75 -11.55 -7.92 8.48
CA ASP A 75 -11.44 -6.45 8.43
C ASP A 75 -9.98 -5.96 8.46
N TRP A 76 -9.04 -6.85 8.80
CA TRP A 76 -7.60 -6.62 8.81
C TRP A 76 -6.93 -7.54 7.80
N SER A 77 -5.86 -7.05 7.17
CA SER A 77 -5.07 -7.86 6.25
C SER A 77 -3.57 -7.64 6.47
N VAL A 78 -2.78 -8.69 6.21
CA VAL A 78 -1.33 -8.69 6.36
C VAL A 78 -0.70 -9.06 5.03
N SER A 79 0.29 -8.28 4.60
CA SER A 79 1.11 -8.52 3.42
C SER A 79 2.58 -8.57 3.80
N GLN A 80 3.36 -9.39 3.11
CA GLN A 80 4.82 -9.37 3.19
C GLN A 80 5.43 -8.22 2.36
N GLN A 81 4.64 -7.67 1.44
CA GLN A 81 5.05 -6.61 0.52
C GLN A 81 4.38 -5.28 0.86
N GLU A 82 5.20 -4.23 0.82
CA GLU A 82 4.78 -2.84 0.84
C GLU A 82 3.95 -2.55 -0.41
N ASN A 83 2.88 -1.79 -0.27
CA ASN A 83 2.14 -1.28 -1.42
C ASN A 83 2.52 0.17 -1.74
N ARG A 84 2.05 0.67 -2.88
CA ARG A 84 2.40 2.01 -3.37
C ARG A 84 1.71 3.18 -2.67
N TYR A 85 0.77 2.93 -1.75
CA TYR A 85 0.00 4.00 -1.12
C TYR A 85 0.80 4.66 -0.01
N ALA A 86 0.44 5.89 0.35
CA ALA A 86 1.11 6.57 1.44
C ALA A 86 0.84 5.87 2.78
N HIS A 87 1.89 5.67 3.58
CA HIS A 87 1.85 4.97 4.87
C HIS A 87 1.76 5.90 6.09
N GLU A 88 1.74 7.21 5.85
CA GLU A 88 1.57 8.23 6.87
C GLU A 88 0.22 8.94 6.68
N MET A 89 -0.41 9.36 7.77
CA MET A 89 -1.73 10.04 7.73
C MET A 89 -1.63 11.44 7.14
N SER A 90 -0.48 12.10 7.33
CA SER A 90 -0.13 13.24 6.52
C SER A 90 0.01 12.77 5.06
N GLY A 91 0.55 11.61 4.77
CA GLY A 91 0.70 11.18 3.38
C GLY A 91 1.95 11.85 2.86
N GLY A 92 3.06 11.33 3.39
CA GLY A 92 4.38 11.93 3.41
C GLY A 92 5.01 12.17 2.04
N ALA A 93 6.34 12.17 2.00
CA ALA A 93 7.07 12.42 0.76
C ALA A 93 6.59 11.46 -0.34
N THR A 94 6.31 12.03 -1.51
CA THR A 94 5.85 11.27 -2.68
C THR A 94 6.93 10.27 -3.07
N ARG A 95 6.65 8.97 -2.92
CA ARG A 95 7.51 7.95 -3.53
C ARG A 95 7.17 7.89 -5.02
N LEU A 96 7.92 8.66 -5.80
CA LEU A 96 7.82 8.72 -7.26
C LEU A 96 8.47 7.50 -7.94
N THR A 97 8.99 6.56 -7.17
CA THR A 97 9.61 5.32 -7.64
C THR A 97 8.75 4.13 -7.25
N GLU A 98 8.74 3.10 -8.10
CA GLU A 98 8.06 1.84 -7.82
C GLU A 98 8.59 1.25 -6.50
N VAL A 99 7.68 0.65 -5.72
CA VAL A 99 8.06 -0.07 -4.50
C VAL A 99 8.82 -1.33 -4.93
N PRO A 100 10.07 -1.54 -4.49
CA PRO A 100 10.84 -2.73 -4.83
C PRO A 100 10.06 -3.98 -4.45
N ARG A 101 9.79 -4.84 -5.44
CA ARG A 101 9.18 -6.14 -5.19
C ARG A 101 10.22 -7.04 -4.54
N THR A 102 10.03 -7.33 -3.26
CA THR A 102 10.85 -8.30 -2.54
C THR A 102 10.15 -9.66 -2.51
N THR A 103 10.89 -10.73 -2.74
CA THR A 103 10.42 -12.12 -2.59
C THR A 103 10.37 -12.57 -1.14
N TYR A 104 11.06 -11.86 -0.25
CA TYR A 104 11.15 -12.19 1.17
C TYR A 104 10.93 -10.95 2.03
N ASN A 105 10.40 -11.14 3.22
CA ASN A 105 10.14 -10.05 4.15
C ASN A 105 11.21 -9.90 5.24
N ARG A 106 12.31 -10.65 5.18
CA ARG A 106 13.47 -10.45 6.06
C ARG A 106 14.24 -9.19 5.63
N ILE A 107 14.67 -8.39 6.61
CA ILE A 107 15.48 -7.19 6.38
C ILE A 107 16.83 -7.19 7.15
N SER A 108 17.07 -8.20 7.98
CA SER A 108 18.36 -8.45 8.63
C SER A 108 19.27 -9.30 7.74
N ASP A 109 20.57 -9.29 8.05
CA ASP A 109 21.55 -10.11 7.36
C ASP A 109 21.45 -11.58 7.80
N ASP A 110 21.93 -12.49 6.94
CA ASP A 110 21.85 -13.94 7.16
C ASP A 110 22.64 -14.37 8.41
N SER A 111 23.70 -13.65 8.76
CA SER A 111 24.53 -13.93 9.94
C SER A 111 24.00 -13.34 11.24
N ASP A 112 22.98 -12.49 11.19
CA ASP A 112 22.52 -11.77 12.39
C ASP A 112 21.86 -12.72 13.39
N PRO A 113 22.23 -12.66 14.69
CA PRO A 113 21.56 -13.46 15.73
C PRO A 113 20.11 -13.00 15.97
N VAL A 114 19.76 -11.79 15.51
CA VAL A 114 18.40 -11.27 15.53
C VAL A 114 17.89 -11.19 14.11
N GLN A 115 16.96 -12.07 13.77
CA GLN A 115 16.34 -12.08 12.44
C GLN A 115 15.12 -11.14 12.44
N ILE A 116 15.13 -10.14 11.57
CA ILE A 116 14.11 -9.08 11.51
C ILE A 116 13.23 -9.28 10.29
N PHE A 117 11.92 -9.43 10.52
CA PHE A 117 10.91 -9.61 9.49
C PHE A 117 9.95 -8.41 9.46
N GLN A 118 9.67 -7.90 8.27
CA GLN A 118 8.68 -6.86 8.08
C GLN A 118 7.33 -7.45 7.65
N PHE A 119 6.26 -6.81 8.08
CA PHE A 119 4.90 -7.10 7.66
C PHE A 119 4.17 -5.78 7.45
N TRP A 120 3.25 -5.76 6.50
CA TRP A 120 2.47 -4.59 6.13
C TRP A 120 1.01 -4.86 6.44
N VAL A 121 0.48 -4.15 7.43
CA VAL A 121 -0.87 -4.36 7.95
C VAL A 121 -1.80 -3.25 7.45
N SER A 122 -2.95 -3.61 6.90
CA SER A 122 -4.01 -2.66 6.53
C SER A 122 -5.36 -3.05 7.16
N ALA A 123 -6.29 -2.10 7.17
CA ALA A 123 -7.65 -2.29 7.66
C ALA A 123 -8.67 -1.79 6.64
N SER A 124 -9.78 -2.51 6.49
CA SER A 124 -10.91 -2.15 5.61
C SER A 124 -12.09 -1.54 6.39
N ARG A 125 -12.12 -1.68 7.72
CA ARG A 125 -13.12 -1.08 8.61
C ARG A 125 -12.46 -0.41 9.83
N PRO A 126 -13.10 0.65 10.38
CA PRO A 126 -12.62 1.28 11.59
C PRO A 126 -12.60 0.30 12.78
N GLY A 127 -11.59 0.42 13.63
CA GLY A 127 -11.42 -0.45 14.80
C GLY A 127 -10.00 -0.40 15.36
N ILE A 128 -9.82 -1.03 16.52
CA ILE A 128 -8.52 -1.16 17.17
C ILE A 128 -8.07 -2.61 17.10
N MET A 129 -6.81 -2.83 16.77
CA MET A 129 -6.19 -4.14 16.75
C MET A 129 -4.86 -4.10 17.48
N GLU A 130 -4.74 -4.93 18.52
CA GLU A 130 -3.45 -5.21 19.13
C GLU A 130 -2.82 -6.42 18.45
N VAL A 131 -1.64 -6.22 17.88
CA VAL A 131 -0.92 -7.14 17.01
C VAL A 131 0.24 -7.76 17.77
N ALA A 132 0.25 -9.08 17.81
CA ALA A 132 1.34 -9.93 18.30
C ALA A 132 1.88 -10.78 17.14
N ALA A 133 2.86 -11.63 17.43
CA ALA A 133 3.43 -12.58 16.47
C ALA A 133 3.48 -13.99 17.05
N GLU A 134 3.40 -14.98 16.18
CA GLU A 134 3.65 -16.38 16.53
C GLU A 134 4.47 -17.10 15.48
N ILE A 135 5.16 -18.15 15.92
CA ILE A 135 5.97 -19.04 15.10
C ILE A 135 5.83 -20.47 15.63
N PHE A 136 5.78 -21.44 14.72
CA PHE A 136 5.76 -22.87 15.04
C PHE A 136 7.15 -23.46 14.89
N MET A 137 7.74 -23.93 15.99
CA MET A 137 9.10 -24.42 16.06
C MET A 137 9.15 -25.68 16.91
N ASP A 138 9.75 -26.74 16.38
CA ASP A 138 9.96 -28.02 17.07
C ASP A 138 8.69 -28.60 17.73
N GLY A 139 7.54 -28.45 17.06
CA GLY A 139 6.26 -28.96 17.58
C GLY A 139 5.54 -28.02 18.55
N VAL A 140 6.12 -26.85 18.86
CA VAL A 140 5.59 -25.89 19.83
C VAL A 140 5.26 -24.56 19.15
N VAL A 141 4.14 -23.94 19.56
CA VAL A 141 3.79 -22.57 19.14
C VAL A 141 4.40 -21.60 20.15
N LEU A 142 5.34 -20.77 19.68
CA LEU A 142 5.92 -19.66 20.43
C LEU A 142 5.20 -18.38 20.06
N ARG A 143 4.90 -17.53 21.04
CA ARG A 143 4.16 -16.27 20.85
C ARG A 143 4.83 -15.10 21.54
N SER A 144 4.74 -13.92 20.93
CA SER A 144 5.23 -12.68 21.53
C SER A 144 4.41 -12.21 22.74
N ASN A 145 3.22 -12.77 22.94
CA ASN A 145 2.36 -12.55 24.11
C ASN A 145 2.15 -13.82 24.94
N GLY A 146 3.12 -14.75 24.88
CA GLY A 146 3.11 -16.00 25.64
C GLY A 146 3.69 -15.86 27.04
N ILE A 147 3.81 -16.97 27.76
CA ILE A 147 4.44 -16.98 29.08
C ILE A 147 5.92 -16.63 28.93
N GLY A 148 6.35 -15.50 29.53
CA GLY A 148 7.72 -14.99 29.45
C GLY A 148 7.96 -13.92 28.37
N PHE A 149 6.97 -13.65 27.51
CA PHE A 149 7.03 -12.60 26.48
C PHE A 149 5.76 -11.76 26.50
N ASP A 150 5.90 -10.44 26.52
CA ASP A 150 4.78 -9.53 26.33
C ASP A 150 5.21 -8.39 25.40
N SER A 151 5.01 -8.63 24.11
CA SER A 151 5.37 -7.69 23.05
C SER A 151 4.30 -7.66 21.98
N SER A 152 3.72 -6.47 21.82
CA SER A 152 2.65 -6.17 20.88
C SER A 152 2.73 -4.73 20.40
N VAL A 153 1.98 -4.44 19.34
CA VAL A 153 1.72 -3.07 18.87
C VAL A 153 0.22 -2.89 18.63
N THR A 154 -0.31 -1.74 19.00
CA THR A 154 -1.68 -1.31 18.76
C THR A 154 -1.78 -0.53 17.45
N LEU A 155 -2.70 -0.95 16.60
CA LEU A 155 -3.09 -0.26 15.38
C LEU A 155 -4.51 0.25 15.54
N GLU A 156 -4.73 1.52 15.22
CA GLU A 156 -6.06 2.14 15.24
C GLU A 156 -6.45 2.55 13.82
N ALA A 157 -7.43 1.83 13.28
CA ALA A 157 -8.02 2.12 11.98
C ALA A 157 -9.17 3.13 12.16
N ILE A 158 -9.05 4.30 11.52
CA ILE A 158 -10.07 5.35 11.56
C ILE A 158 -10.77 5.51 10.20
N PRO A 159 -12.00 6.06 10.16
CA PRO A 159 -12.70 6.28 8.91
C PRO A 159 -11.87 7.08 7.88
N PRO A 160 -11.88 6.70 6.58
CA PRO A 160 -11.18 7.43 5.54
C PRO A 160 -11.65 8.89 5.45
N LYS A 161 -10.71 9.82 5.27
CA LYS A 161 -11.04 11.23 5.08
C LYS A 161 -11.71 11.46 3.72
N ARG A 162 -12.85 12.16 3.74
CA ARG A 162 -13.54 12.62 2.54
C ARG A 162 -13.20 14.08 2.29
N TYR A 163 -12.74 14.38 1.09
CA TYR A 163 -12.44 15.74 0.65
C TYR A 163 -13.62 16.31 -0.13
N ASN A 164 -13.92 17.59 0.07
CA ASN A 164 -14.97 18.27 -0.68
C ASN A 164 -14.44 18.69 -2.06
N GLN A 165 -15.35 19.05 -2.97
CA GLN A 165 -14.98 19.50 -4.33
C GLN A 165 -14.05 20.71 -4.31
N ASN A 166 -14.20 21.61 -3.34
CA ASN A 166 -13.39 22.83 -3.23
C ASN A 166 -11.94 22.55 -2.81
N SER A 167 -11.63 21.36 -2.29
CA SER A 167 -10.27 20.88 -2.06
C SER A 167 -9.58 20.48 -3.36
N PHE A 168 -10.32 20.27 -4.45
CA PHE A 168 -9.77 19.91 -5.74
C PHE A 168 -9.58 21.14 -6.63
N SER A 169 -8.48 21.15 -7.36
CA SER A 169 -8.24 22.13 -8.41
C SER A 169 -8.04 21.43 -9.75
N LEU A 170 -8.61 22.01 -10.80
CA LEU A 170 -8.47 21.52 -12.16
C LEU A 170 -7.92 22.65 -13.02
N HIS A 171 -6.69 22.48 -13.52
CA HIS A 171 -6.01 23.50 -14.32
C HIS A 171 -5.74 22.99 -15.72
N LYS A 172 -6.13 23.76 -16.72
CA LYS A 172 -5.83 23.47 -18.12
C LYS A 172 -4.31 23.46 -18.32
N TYR A 173 -3.80 22.42 -18.97
CA TYR A 173 -2.39 22.27 -19.32
C TYR A 173 -2.25 21.97 -20.81
N GLY A 174 -1.22 22.53 -21.44
CA GLY A 174 -0.93 22.30 -22.86
C GLY A 174 -1.96 22.87 -23.85
N PRO A 175 -1.62 22.86 -25.15
CA PRO A 175 -2.51 23.35 -26.20
C PRO A 175 -3.69 22.39 -26.43
N LEU A 176 -4.80 22.96 -26.92
CA LEU A 176 -5.88 22.17 -27.52
C LEU A 176 -5.34 21.53 -28.80
N THR A 177 -5.46 20.21 -28.92
CA THR A 177 -5.05 19.48 -30.14
C THR A 177 -6.29 19.12 -30.94
N GLU A 178 -6.34 19.52 -32.20
CA GLU A 178 -7.35 19.05 -33.15
C GLU A 178 -6.78 17.87 -33.94
N ARG A 179 -7.55 16.79 -34.05
CA ARG A 179 -7.21 15.60 -34.85
C ARG A 179 -8.15 15.46 -36.03
N VAL A 180 -7.88 14.43 -36.86
CA VAL A 180 -8.73 14.02 -37.98
C VAL A 180 -10.15 13.75 -37.46
N TYR A 181 -11.18 14.09 -38.25
CA TYR A 181 -12.60 13.87 -37.91
C TYR A 181 -13.14 14.68 -36.71
N GLU A 182 -12.65 15.91 -36.51
CA GLU A 182 -13.17 16.87 -35.50
C GLU A 182 -12.96 16.48 -34.02
N GLU A 183 -12.14 15.47 -33.74
CA GLU A 183 -11.74 15.17 -32.35
C GLU A 183 -10.84 16.28 -31.80
N ARG A 184 -11.20 16.78 -30.62
CA ARG A 184 -10.45 17.82 -29.91
C ARG A 184 -10.02 17.31 -28.54
N ILE A 185 -8.73 17.43 -28.24
CA ILE A 185 -8.13 16.94 -26.99
C ILE A 185 -7.59 18.11 -26.18
N GLN A 186 -7.95 18.17 -24.91
CA GLN A 186 -7.45 19.14 -23.93
C GLN A 186 -6.95 18.43 -22.68
N TYR A 187 -5.74 18.75 -22.24
CA TYR A 187 -5.18 18.20 -21.00
C TYR A 187 -5.49 19.10 -19.80
N PHE A 188 -5.64 18.46 -18.64
CA PHE A 188 -5.86 19.12 -17.36
C PHE A 188 -4.99 18.46 -16.28
N HIS A 189 -4.52 19.27 -15.34
CA HIS A 189 -3.92 18.81 -14.10
C HIS A 189 -4.97 18.81 -12.99
N LEU A 190 -5.13 17.68 -12.31
CA LEU A 190 -5.97 17.54 -11.14
C LEU A 190 -5.09 17.57 -9.88
N GLY A 191 -5.32 18.54 -9.00
CA GLY A 191 -4.66 18.66 -7.71
C GLY A 191 -5.64 18.48 -6.56
N LEU A 192 -5.15 17.95 -5.42
CA LEU A 192 -5.89 17.92 -4.16
C LEU A 192 -5.11 18.74 -3.12
N HIS A 193 -5.76 19.75 -2.57
CA HIS A 193 -5.24 20.62 -1.52
C HIS A 193 -6.16 20.56 -0.30
N ALA A 194 -5.63 20.10 0.83
CA ALA A 194 -6.35 20.03 2.08
C ALA A 194 -5.40 20.17 3.27
N ASP A 195 -5.90 20.67 4.40
CA ASP A 195 -5.11 20.87 5.63
C ASP A 195 -3.82 21.69 5.41
N GLY A 196 -3.88 22.70 4.52
CA GLY A 196 -2.76 23.60 4.25
C GLY A 196 -1.64 23.00 3.40
N ARG A 197 -1.87 21.87 2.70
CA ARG A 197 -0.86 21.21 1.85
C ARG A 197 -1.48 20.50 0.65
N GLN A 198 -0.63 20.21 -0.34
CA GLN A 198 -0.99 19.35 -1.45
C GLN A 198 -0.92 17.88 -1.00
N ILE A 199 -1.95 17.11 -1.35
CA ILE A 199 -2.02 15.66 -1.14
C ILE A 199 -1.77 14.99 -2.48
N ASN A 200 -0.84 14.03 -2.50
CA ASN A 200 -0.55 13.25 -3.68
C ASN A 200 -1.72 12.32 -4.01
N LEU A 201 -2.22 12.43 -5.23
CA LEU A 201 -3.07 11.42 -5.83
C LEU A 201 -2.13 10.32 -6.32
N LEU A 202 -2.32 9.08 -5.86
CA LEU A 202 -1.41 7.95 -6.13
C LEU A 202 -2.04 6.86 -7.00
N ASP A 203 -3.37 6.80 -7.03
CA ASP A 203 -4.12 5.83 -7.83
C ASP A 203 -5.60 6.23 -7.88
N TRP A 204 -6.36 5.64 -8.80
CA TRP A 204 -7.82 5.76 -8.83
C TRP A 204 -8.46 4.54 -9.47
N TYR A 205 -9.74 4.37 -9.17
CA TYR A 205 -10.60 3.33 -9.71
C TYR A 205 -11.98 3.94 -9.90
N SER A 206 -12.76 3.37 -10.81
CA SER A 206 -14.18 3.66 -10.94
C SER A 206 -14.95 2.41 -10.59
N ASN A 207 -16.09 2.56 -9.91
CA ASN A 207 -17.01 1.42 -9.75
C ASN A 207 -17.73 1.10 -11.07
N ASP A 208 -17.71 2.04 -12.02
CA ASP A 208 -18.35 1.90 -13.33
C ASP A 208 -17.45 1.19 -14.36
N ILE A 209 -16.15 1.07 -14.08
CA ILE A 209 -15.16 0.45 -14.96
C ILE A 209 -14.23 -0.42 -14.12
N ALA A 210 -14.30 -1.74 -14.29
CA ALA A 210 -13.34 -2.67 -13.70
C ALA A 210 -11.97 -2.45 -14.35
N LEU A 211 -10.93 -2.23 -13.55
CA LEU A 211 -9.56 -2.03 -14.01
C LEU A 211 -8.67 -3.13 -13.44
N ASP A 212 -7.69 -3.55 -14.21
CA ASP A 212 -6.52 -4.24 -13.67
C ASP A 212 -5.65 -3.18 -12.95
N PRO A 213 -5.51 -3.22 -11.61
CA PRO A 213 -4.89 -2.14 -10.86
C PRO A 213 -3.38 -2.03 -11.08
N TYR A 214 -2.75 -3.00 -11.75
CA TYR A 214 -1.30 -3.07 -11.88
C TYR A 214 -0.95 -2.98 -13.36
N ASP A 215 -0.05 -2.06 -13.72
CA ASP A 215 0.51 -1.95 -15.08
C ASP A 215 -0.46 -1.51 -16.19
N ALA A 216 -1.61 -0.93 -15.85
CA ALA A 216 -2.51 -0.39 -16.86
C ALA A 216 -1.81 0.73 -17.64
N GLU A 217 -1.56 0.50 -18.93
CA GLU A 217 -1.23 1.55 -19.89
C GLU A 217 -2.49 2.33 -20.32
N ASP A 218 -3.67 1.95 -19.84
CA ASP A 218 -4.93 2.55 -20.25
C ASP A 218 -5.40 3.63 -19.26
N ALA A 219 -5.85 4.76 -19.79
CA ALA A 219 -6.52 5.78 -19.00
C ALA A 219 -7.98 5.41 -18.75
N VAL A 220 -8.49 5.79 -17.60
CA VAL A 220 -9.82 5.43 -17.11
C VAL A 220 -10.82 6.49 -17.53
N MET A 221 -11.89 6.11 -18.23
CA MET A 221 -13.00 7.04 -18.49
C MET A 221 -13.74 7.32 -17.18
N VAL A 222 -13.75 8.58 -16.75
CA VAL A 222 -14.43 9.01 -15.52
C VAL A 222 -15.66 9.88 -15.81
N TYR A 223 -15.85 10.25 -17.08
CA TYR A 223 -16.97 11.09 -17.50
C TYR A 223 -17.33 10.83 -18.95
N SER A 224 -18.63 10.79 -19.23
CA SER A 224 -19.19 10.92 -20.57
C SER A 224 -20.41 11.82 -20.52
N SER A 225 -20.51 12.79 -21.42
CA SER A 225 -21.70 13.64 -21.54
C SER A 225 -22.87 12.96 -22.25
N GLY A 226 -22.64 11.82 -22.90
CA GLY A 226 -23.51 11.34 -23.99
C GLY A 226 -23.53 12.33 -25.16
N THR A 227 -24.43 12.11 -26.12
CA THR A 227 -24.59 12.97 -27.29
C THR A 227 -25.39 14.23 -26.96
N ILE A 228 -24.73 15.38 -27.04
CA ILE A 228 -25.32 16.71 -26.90
C ILE A 228 -25.73 17.20 -28.30
N ASN A 229 -26.98 17.63 -28.44
CA ASN A 229 -27.69 18.08 -29.66
C ASN A 229 -28.17 16.97 -30.61
N LEU A 230 -29.40 16.48 -30.39
CA LEU A 230 -30.13 15.62 -31.33
C LEU A 230 -30.79 16.41 -32.49
N ASN A 231 -31.00 17.72 -32.36
CA ASN A 231 -31.88 18.49 -33.25
C ASN A 231 -31.17 19.33 -34.32
N SER A 232 -29.84 19.31 -34.40
CA SER A 232 -29.09 20.13 -35.37
C SER A 232 -27.81 19.45 -35.84
N GLY A 233 -27.96 18.36 -36.61
CA GLY A 233 -27.01 17.89 -37.64
C GLY A 233 -25.58 17.48 -37.25
N GLY A 234 -25.19 17.57 -35.98
CA GLY A 234 -23.85 17.20 -35.53
C GLY A 234 -23.81 17.05 -34.02
N GLY A 235 -24.13 15.84 -33.56
CA GLY A 235 -24.06 15.50 -32.14
C GLY A 235 -22.64 15.61 -31.61
N ARG A 236 -22.44 16.28 -30.48
CA ARG A 236 -21.13 16.40 -29.82
C ARG A 236 -21.11 15.58 -28.56
N SER A 237 -20.02 14.89 -28.29
CA SER A 237 -19.84 14.13 -27.04
C SER A 237 -18.53 14.55 -26.39
N PHE A 238 -18.55 14.71 -25.07
CA PHE A 238 -17.37 14.98 -24.26
C PHE A 238 -17.09 13.76 -23.40
N TYR A 239 -15.81 13.39 -23.36
CA TYR A 239 -15.32 12.28 -22.55
C TYR A 239 -14.17 12.79 -21.67
N GLY A 240 -14.18 12.38 -20.41
CA GLY A 240 -13.12 12.69 -19.45
C GLY A 240 -12.39 11.40 -19.09
N TYR A 241 -11.05 11.43 -19.18
CA TYR A 241 -10.19 10.31 -18.84
C TYR A 241 -9.15 10.70 -17.78
N LEU A 242 -8.84 9.80 -16.85
CA LEU A 242 -7.73 9.92 -15.92
C LEU A 242 -6.62 8.92 -16.30
N ALA A 243 -5.46 9.45 -16.67
CA ALA A 243 -4.31 8.69 -17.14
C ALA A 243 -3.44 8.21 -15.99
N PRO A 244 -3.09 6.91 -15.90
CA PRO A 244 -2.42 6.32 -14.73
C PRO A 244 -1.24 7.16 -14.24
N ILE A 245 -0.99 7.14 -12.94
CA ILE A 245 0.03 8.00 -12.32
C ILE A 245 1.44 7.55 -12.68
N TYR A 246 1.58 6.25 -12.94
CA TYR A 246 2.81 5.60 -13.36
C TYR A 246 2.69 5.20 -14.83
N GLY A 247 3.81 5.20 -15.55
CA GLY A 247 3.85 4.88 -16.98
C GLY A 247 4.51 5.98 -17.80
N ARG A 248 5.03 5.61 -18.97
CA ARG A 248 5.59 6.59 -19.93
C ARG A 248 4.50 7.19 -20.81
N SER A 249 3.39 6.48 -20.95
CA SER A 249 2.26 6.83 -21.78
C SER A 249 0.98 6.25 -21.22
N ALA A 250 -0.15 6.84 -21.63
CA ALA A 250 -1.46 6.27 -21.43
C ALA A 250 -2.22 6.22 -22.75
N SER A 251 -3.04 5.20 -22.92
CA SER A 251 -3.89 4.97 -24.07
C SER A 251 -5.35 5.21 -23.68
N VAL A 252 -6.10 5.85 -24.57
CA VAL A 252 -7.54 6.08 -24.43
C VAL A 252 -8.24 5.46 -25.61
N ASN A 253 -9.28 4.67 -25.35
CA ASN A 253 -10.16 4.17 -26.40
C ASN A 253 -11.26 5.21 -26.68
N THR A 254 -11.16 5.94 -27.80
CA THR A 254 -12.21 6.84 -28.29
C THR A 254 -13.13 6.11 -29.26
N PRO A 255 -14.30 6.68 -29.61
CA PRO A 255 -15.16 6.11 -30.66
C PRO A 255 -14.47 5.94 -32.03
N LEU A 256 -13.35 6.63 -32.27
CA LEU A 256 -12.56 6.53 -33.51
C LEU A 256 -11.32 5.65 -33.39
N GLY A 257 -11.07 5.06 -32.21
CA GLY A 257 -9.97 4.13 -31.96
C GLY A 257 -9.09 4.53 -30.77
N TYR A 258 -7.95 3.86 -30.64
CA TYR A 258 -7.02 4.11 -29.55
C TYR A 258 -6.12 5.32 -29.81
N ILE A 259 -5.97 6.16 -28.79
CA ILE A 259 -5.07 7.31 -28.78
C ILE A 259 -4.11 7.17 -27.60
N THR A 260 -2.82 7.07 -27.89
CA THR A 260 -1.76 7.05 -26.88
C THR A 260 -1.14 8.44 -26.72
N PHE A 261 -0.92 8.86 -25.48
CA PHE A 261 -0.27 10.12 -25.15
C PHE A 261 0.79 9.91 -24.07
N PRO A 262 1.89 10.70 -24.08
CA PRO A 262 2.91 10.59 -23.05
C PRO A 262 2.38 11.12 -21.71
N ILE A 263 2.60 10.37 -20.64
CA ILE A 263 2.45 10.89 -19.28
C ILE A 263 3.75 11.65 -19.00
N LYS A 264 3.71 12.98 -19.14
CA LYS A 264 4.83 13.79 -18.66
C LYS A 264 4.88 13.62 -17.15
N MET A 265 5.97 13.08 -16.62
CA MET A 265 6.28 13.16 -15.20
C MET A 265 6.07 14.62 -14.79
N CYS A 266 5.09 14.86 -13.92
CA CYS A 266 4.92 16.14 -13.28
C CYS A 266 6.18 16.39 -12.45
N ARG A 267 7.21 16.99 -13.06
CA ARG A 267 8.26 17.66 -12.32
C ARG A 267 7.57 18.80 -11.61
N GLY A 268 7.59 18.73 -10.28
CA GLY A 268 6.83 19.58 -9.38
C GLY A 268 6.96 21.07 -9.72
N TYR A 269 5.85 21.76 -9.51
CA TYR A 269 5.84 23.13 -9.03
C TYR A 269 5.24 23.11 -7.64
#